data_AF-A0A9X0W9V2-F1
#
_entry.id   AF-A0A9X0W9V2-F1
#
_cell.length_a   1.000
_cell.length_b   1.000
_cell.length_c   1.000
_cell.angle_alpha   90.00
_cell.angle_beta   90.00
_cell.angle_gamma   90.00
#
_symmetry.space_group_name_H-M   'P 1'
#
loop_
_entity.id
_entity.type
_entity.pdbx_description
1 polymer ?
#
loop_
_entity_poly.entity_id
_entity_poly.type
_entity_poly.pdbx_seq_one_letter_code
_entity_poly.pdbx_strand_id
1 'polypeptide(L)' 'MTLDLDDTKAQAFRERARSVGREPEQLLVEFIDQLLKQPGTNIDEATDYVLAKNRELYRRLA' A
#
# COMPACT_ATOMS: atom_id res chain seq x y z
N MET A 1 -1.93 -18.33 8.42
CA MET A 1 -0.76 -17.44 8.26
C MET A 1 -0.96 -16.28 9.23
N THR A 2 0.04 -15.93 10.02
CA THR A 2 -0.05 -14.79 10.95
C THR A 2 0.91 -13.72 10.45
N LEU A 3 0.41 -12.51 10.23
CA LEU A 3 1.23 -11.36 9.86
C LEU A 3 1.55 -10.57 11.11
N ASP A 4 2.84 -10.37 11.36
CA ASP A 4 3.29 -9.49 12.43
C ASP A 4 3.33 -8.06 11.90
N LEU A 5 2.32 -7.29 12.29
CA LEU A 5 2.17 -5.88 11.93
C LEU A 5 2.14 -5.11 13.24
N ASP A 6 2.90 -4.01 13.29
CA ASP A 6 2.72 -3.06 14.38
C ASP A 6 1.28 -2.55 14.41
N ASP A 7 0.81 -2.20 15.60
CA ASP A 7 -0.60 -1.84 15.83
C ASP A 7 -1.05 -0.67 14.94
N THR A 8 -0.13 0.26 14.64
CA THR A 8 -0.43 1.44 13.80
C THR A 8 -0.69 1.01 12.36
N LYS A 9 0.16 0.14 11.79
CA LYS A 9 -0.03 -0.39 10.45
C LYS A 9 -1.25 -1.31 10.36
N ALA A 10 -1.48 -2.13 11.37
CA ALA A 10 -2.66 -2.99 11.43
C ALA A 10 -3.95 -2.16 11.44
N GLN A 11 -3.97 -1.07 12.21
CA GLN A 11 -5.12 -0.15 12.26
C GLN A 11 -5.32 0.57 10.92
N ALA A 12 -4.26 1.14 10.33
CA ALA A 12 -4.33 1.80 9.04
C ALA A 12 -4.83 0.87 7.92
N PHE A 13 -4.40 -0.39 7.94
CA PHE A 13 -4.85 -1.39 6.97
C PHE A 13 -6.34 -1.73 7.13
N ARG A 14 -6.83 -1.89 8.37
CA ARG A 14 -8.26 -2.10 8.65
C ARG A 14 -9.12 -0.92 8.18
N GLU A 15 -8.67 0.30 8.45
CA GLU A 15 -9.35 1.51 8.00
C GLU A 15 -9.39 1.59 6.47
N ARG A 16 -8.29 1.22 5.81
CA ARG A 16 -8.23 1.16 4.36
C ARG A 16 -9.21 0.13 3.79
N ALA A 17 -9.26 -1.08 4.35
CA ALA A 17 -10.20 -2.11 3.95
C ALA A 17 -11.66 -1.64 4.09
N ARG A 18 -12.00 -1.05 5.24
CA ARG A 18 -13.32 -0.44 5.46
C ARG A 18 -13.66 0.66 4.46
N SER A 19 -12.68 1.52 4.13
CA SER A 19 -12.90 2.61 3.17
C SER A 19 -13.29 2.15 1.76
N VAL A 20 -12.94 0.90 1.41
CA VAL A 20 -13.27 0.27 0.13
C VAL A 20 -14.33 -0.84 0.27
N GLY A 21 -14.98 -0.95 1.44
CA GLY A 21 -16.03 -1.93 1.69
C GLY A 21 -15.56 -3.39 1.67
N ARG A 22 -14.31 -3.64 2.04
CA ARG A 22 -13.70 -4.98 2.10
C ARG A 22 -13.33 -5.35 3.53
N GLU A 23 -13.37 -6.66 3.81
CA GLU A 23 -12.68 -7.18 4.99
C GLU A 23 -11.16 -7.13 4.79
N PRO A 24 -10.36 -6.93 5.85
CA PRO A 24 -8.90 -6.85 5.75
C PRO A 24 -8.28 -8.04 5.01
N GLU A 25 -8.75 -9.26 5.27
CA GLU A 25 -8.27 -10.49 4.65
C GLU A 25 -8.55 -10.51 3.14
N GLN A 26 -9.72 -10.00 2.72
CA GLN A 26 -10.08 -9.92 1.30
C GLN A 26 -9.19 -8.91 0.57
N LEU A 27 -8.97 -7.74 1.19
CA LEU A 27 -8.07 -6.73 0.63
C LEU A 27 -6.63 -7.26 0.53
N LEU A 28 -6.18 -8.03 1.51
CA LEU A 28 -4.84 -8.63 1.52
C LEU A 28 -4.66 -9.64 0.37
N VAL A 29 -5.64 -10.51 0.14
CA VAL A 29 -5.60 -11.48 -0.95
C VAL A 29 -5.60 -10.78 -2.31
N GLU A 30 -6.49 -9.80 -2.52
CA GLU A 30 -6.53 -9.01 -3.75
C GLU A 30 -5.19 -8.28 -4.00
N PHE A 31 -4.56 -7.74 -2.96
CA PHE A 31 -3.26 -7.09 -3.05
C PHE A 31 -2.14 -8.06 -3.41
N ILE A 32 -2.08 -9.24 -2.76
CA ILE A 32 -1.10 -10.28 -3.09
C ILE A 32 -1.29 -10.76 -4.53
N ASP A 33 -2.53 -11.00 -4.96
CA ASP A 33 -2.83 -11.39 -6.33
C ASP A 33 -2.39 -10.32 -7.33
N GLN A 34 -2.63 -9.04 -7.03
CA GLN A 34 -2.18 -7.93 -7.87
C GLN A 34 -0.64 -7.87 -7.94
N LEU A 35 0.03 -8.06 -6.80
CA LEU A 35 1.49 -8.09 -6.71
C LEU A 35 2.08 -9.24 -7.55
N LEU A 36 1.48 -10.43 -7.48
CA LEU A 36 1.93 -11.60 -8.23
C LEU A 36 1.59 -11.53 -9.73
N LYS A 37 0.52 -10.82 -10.10
CA LYS A 37 0.12 -10.59 -11.50
C LYS A 37 0.95 -9.51 -12.20
N GLN A 38 1.69 -8.71 -11.46
CA GLN A 38 2.61 -7.75 -12.06
C GLN A 38 3.80 -8.48 -12.68
N PRO A 39 4.01 -8.42 -14.00
CA PRO A 39 5.20 -8.97 -14.63
C PRO A 39 6.40 -8.15 -14.19
N GLY A 40 7.07 -8.57 -13.10
CA GLY A 40 8.29 -7.96 -12.58
C GLY A 40 8.35 -6.45 -12.77
N THR A 41 7.35 -5.71 -12.26
CA THR A 41 7.37 -4.24 -12.35
C THR A 41 8.67 -3.78 -11.72
N ASN A 42 9.48 -3.09 -12.51
CA ASN A 42 10.77 -2.57 -12.10
C ASN A 42 10.54 -1.70 -10.84
N ILE A 43 10.87 -2.23 -9.66
CA ILE A 43 10.58 -1.61 -8.35
C ILE A 43 11.11 -0.17 -8.31
N ASP A 44 12.14 0.10 -9.11
CA ASP A 44 12.73 1.40 -9.34
C ASP A 44 11.71 2.43 -9.86
N GLU A 45 10.85 2.09 -10.84
CA GLU A 45 9.84 3.02 -11.39
C GLU A 45 8.74 3.35 -10.38
N ALA A 46 8.29 2.35 -9.62
CA ALA A 46 7.29 2.56 -8.57
C ALA A 46 7.86 3.40 -7.42
N THR A 47 9.13 3.18 -7.08
CA THR A 47 9.84 3.94 -6.04
C THR A 47 10.05 5.39 -6.48
N ASP A 48 10.46 5.61 -7.73
CA ASP A 48 10.63 6.96 -8.30
C ASP A 48 9.32 7.74 -8.34
N TYR A 49 8.20 7.08 -8.66
CA TYR A 49 6.87 7.71 -8.63
C TYR A 49 6.49 8.18 -7.21
N VAL A 50 6.70 7.34 -6.19
CA VAL A 50 6.40 7.67 -4.79
C VAL A 50 7.32 8.79 -4.27
N LEU A 51 8.62 8.73 -4.57
CA LEU A 51 9.58 9.78 -4.20
C LEU A 51 9.28 11.12 -4.90
N ALA A 52 8.89 11.09 -6.17
CA ALA A 52 8.45 12.29 -6.89
C ALA A 52 7.21 12.92 -6.24
N LYS A 53 6.21 12.10 -5.88
CA LYS A 53 5.00 12.58 -5.20
C LYS A 53 5.26 13.14 -3.81
N ASN A 54 6.12 12.50 -3.03
CA ASN A 54 6.51 13.01 -1.71
C ASN A 54 7.26 14.35 -1.82
N ARG A 55 8.19 14.49 -2.77
CA ARG A 55 8.87 15.79 -3.02
C ARG A 55 7.89 16.91 -3.40
N GLU A 56 6.86 16.58 -4.17
CA GLU A 56 5.81 17.53 -4.56
C GLU A 56 4.95 17.95 -3.35
N LEU A 57 4.59 17.01 -2.47
CA LEU A 57 3.88 17.29 -1.21
C LEU A 57 4.71 18.17 -0.26
N TYR A 58 5.98 17.82 -0.04
CA TYR A 58 6.87 18.61 0.82
C TYR A 58 7.11 20.02 0.26
N ARG A 59 7.16 20.22 -1.06
CA ARG A 59 7.26 21.56 -1.67
C ARG A 59 6.04 22.44 -1.44
N ARG A 60 4.85 21.85 -1.28
CA ARG A 60 3.59 22.59 -1.07
C ARG A 60 3.35 22.95 0.40
N LEU A 61 4.14 22.39 1.30
CA LEU A 61 4.09 22.61 2.75
C LEU A 61 5.20 23.56 3.25
N ALA A 62 6.05 24.07 2.35
CA ALA A 62 7.14 25.01 2.63
C ALA A 62 6.81 26.42 2.11
#